data_AF-A0A975GJU3-F1
#
_entry.id   AF-A0A975GJU3-F1
#
_cell.length_a   1.000
_cell.length_b   1.000
_cell.length_c   1.000
_cell.angle_alpha   90.00
_cell.angle_beta   90.00
_cell.angle_gamma   90.00
#
_symmetry.space_group_name_H-M   'P 1'
#
loop_
_entity.id
_entity.type
_entity.pdbx_description
1 polymer ?
#
loop_
_entity_poly.entity_id
_entity_poly.type
_entity_poly.pdbx_seq_one_letter_code
_entity_poly.pdbx_strand_id
1 'polypeptide(L)'
;MIIFFLRAFAALLLLLSIPAGFYYESLIQTYIPSYSSQLFFSGMICFTGLIYSLLARNLFLAFITIMVTIALPWLAKWFWVYWPL
;
A
#
# COMPACT_ATOMS: atom_id res chain seq x y z
N MET A 1 8.50 17.07 -17.17
CA MET A 1 7.86 15.95 -17.90
C MET A 1 8.09 14.60 -17.22
N ILE A 2 9.33 14.18 -16.98
CA ILE A 2 9.67 12.88 -16.34
C ILE A 2 9.01 12.66 -14.96
N ILE A 3 9.00 13.69 -14.09
CA ILE A 3 8.41 13.58 -12.74
C ILE A 3 6.89 13.34 -12.79
N PHE A 4 6.20 13.90 -13.78
CA PHE A 4 4.76 13.69 -13.96
C PHE A 4 4.46 12.24 -14.36
N PHE A 5 5.24 11.68 -15.30
CA PHE A 5 5.13 10.27 -15.68
C PHE A 5 5.41 9.32 -14.52
N LEU A 6 6.43 9.59 -13.71
CA LEU A 6 6.74 8.79 -12.52
C LEU A 6 5.59 8.79 -11.50
N ARG A 7 4.95 9.93 -11.27
CA ARG A 7 3.79 10.05 -10.38
C ARG A 7 2.59 9.27 -10.92
N ALA A 8 2.29 9.41 -12.21
CA ALA A 8 1.20 8.70 -12.85
C ALA A 8 1.43 7.17 -12.84
N PHE A 9 2.66 6.73 -13.09
CA PHE A 9 3.03 5.32 -13.05
C PHE A 9 2.93 4.73 -11.64
N ALA A 10 3.40 5.44 -10.61
CA ALA A 10 3.30 5.00 -9.23
C ALA A 10 1.82 4.91 -8.75
N ALA A 11 0.98 5.85 -9.18
CA ALA A 11 -0.46 5.82 -8.91
C ALA A 11 -1.15 4.65 -9.62
N LEU A 12 -0.81 4.39 -10.89
CA LEU A 12 -1.30 3.24 -11.65
C LEU A 12 -0.88 1.91 -11.01
N LEU A 13 0.38 1.81 -10.57
CA LEU A 13 0.87 0.63 -9.86
C LEU A 13 0.08 0.39 -8.59
N LEU A 14 -0.18 1.41 -7.76
CA LEU A 14 -1.06 1.25 -6.60
C LEU A 14 -2.45 0.76 -7.02
N LEU A 15 -3.07 1.45 -7.97
CA LEU A 15 -4.45 1.19 -8.36
C LEU A 15 -4.65 -0.22 -8.94
N LEU A 16 -3.63 -0.79 -9.60
CA LEU A 16 -3.67 -2.13 -10.16
C LEU A 16 -3.21 -3.22 -9.18
N SER A 17 -2.16 -2.94 -8.38
CA SER A 17 -1.57 -3.93 -7.47
C SER A 17 -2.47 -4.24 -6.28
N ILE A 18 -3.20 -3.25 -5.77
CA ILE A 18 -4.12 -3.40 -4.64
C ILE A 18 -5.21 -4.44 -4.95
N PRO A 19 -6.06 -4.25 -6.00
CA PRO A 19 -7.11 -5.22 -6.31
C PRO A 19 -6.54 -6.56 -6.76
N ALA A 20 -5.37 -6.59 -7.42
CA ALA A 20 -4.72 -7.84 -7.79
C ALA A 20 -4.28 -8.64 -6.54
N GLY A 21 -3.66 -7.99 -5.54
CA GLY A 21 -3.22 -8.64 -4.31
C GLY A 21 -4.38 -9.24 -3.52
N PHE A 22 -5.50 -8.52 -3.42
CA PHE A 22 -6.71 -9.03 -2.75
C PHE A 22 -7.42 -10.13 -3.54
N TYR A 23 -7.61 -9.96 -4.85
CA TYR A 23 -8.37 -10.92 -5.65
C TYR A 23 -7.63 -12.25 -5.83
N TYR A 24 -6.29 -12.19 -5.94
CA TYR A 24 -5.45 -13.37 -6.11
C TYR A 24 -4.85 -13.89 -4.80
N GLU A 25 -5.31 -13.43 -3.64
CA GLU A 25 -4.72 -13.79 -2.34
C GLU A 25 -4.62 -15.32 -2.15
N SER A 26 -5.70 -16.05 -2.42
CA SER A 26 -5.72 -17.52 -2.30
C SER A 26 -4.77 -18.23 -3.27
N LEU A 27 -4.64 -17.71 -4.50
CA LEU A 27 -3.71 -18.21 -5.50
C LEU A 27 -2.26 -17.92 -5.10
N ILE A 28 -1.97 -16.72 -4.57
CA ILE A 28 -0.64 -16.35 -4.10
C ILE A 28 -0.26 -17.18 -2.86
N GLN A 29 -1.20 -17.39 -1.94
CA GLN A 29 -1.02 -18.22 -0.75
C GLN A 29 -0.68 -19.68 -1.08
N THR A 30 -1.09 -20.16 -2.25
CA THR A 30 -0.71 -21.50 -2.73
C THR A 30 0.80 -21.62 -2.95
N TYR A 31 1.46 -20.54 -3.34
CA TYR A 31 2.92 -20.50 -3.57
C TYR A 31 3.68 -19.89 -2.39
N ILE A 32 3.06 -18.95 -1.66
CA ILE A 32 3.64 -18.22 -0.53
C ILE A 32 2.62 -18.25 0.63
N PRO A 33 2.64 -19.30 1.47
CA PRO A 33 1.61 -19.50 2.51
C PRO A 33 1.61 -18.42 3.60
N SER A 34 2.70 -17.65 3.73
CA SER A 34 2.79 -16.49 4.63
C SER A 34 2.28 -15.18 4.01
N TYR A 35 1.77 -15.21 2.78
CA TYR A 35 1.25 -14.02 2.11
C TYR A 35 0.00 -13.49 2.82
N SER A 36 -0.02 -12.18 3.03
CA SER A 36 -1.16 -11.44 3.55
C SER A 36 -1.41 -10.22 2.68
N SER A 37 -2.62 -10.11 2.13
CA SER A 37 -3.05 -8.93 1.36
C SER A 37 -2.87 -7.64 2.13
N GLN A 38 -3.09 -7.67 3.45
CA GLN A 38 -2.97 -6.49 4.32
C GLN A 38 -1.52 -5.99 4.41
N LEU A 39 -0.55 -6.89 4.57
CA LEU A 39 0.87 -6.54 4.61
C LEU A 39 1.38 -6.10 3.24
N PHE A 40 0.90 -6.73 2.18
CA PHE A 40 1.22 -6.31 0.81
C PHE A 40 0.71 -4.89 0.53
N PHE A 41 -0.53 -4.60 0.92
CA PHE A 41 -1.14 -3.28 0.77
C PHE A 41 -0.39 -2.19 1.53
N SER A 42 -0.08 -2.42 2.81
CA SER A 42 0.67 -1.46 3.61
C SER A 42 2.07 -1.23 3.03
N GLY A 43 2.75 -2.30 2.60
CA GLY A 43 4.04 -2.22 1.91
C GLY A 43 3.98 -1.38 0.63
N MET A 44 2.96 -1.58 -0.20
CA MET A 44 2.79 -0.81 -1.43
C MET A 44 2.52 0.68 -1.18
N ILE A 45 1.67 1.00 -0.21
CA ILE A 45 1.42 2.40 0.18
C ILE A 45 2.69 3.07 0.70
N CYS A 46 3.46 2.35 1.52
CA CYS A 46 4.74 2.83 2.02
C CYS A 46 5.70 3.15 0.87
N PHE A 47 5.88 2.19 -0.04
CA PHE A 47 6.83 2.32 -1.13
C PHE A 47 6.45 3.47 -2.07
N THR A 48 5.18 3.56 -2.46
CA THR A 48 4.71 4.64 -3.33
C THR A 48 4.74 6.00 -2.65
N GLY A 49 4.35 6.10 -1.39
CA GLY A 49 4.39 7.36 -0.65
C GLY A 49 5.83 7.85 -0.41
N LEU A 50 6.78 6.93 -0.18
CA LEU A 50 8.20 7.28 -0.08
C LEU A 50 8.75 7.79 -1.42
N ILE A 51 8.46 7.11 -2.54
CA ILE A 51 8.83 7.60 -3.88
C ILE A 51 8.23 8.99 -4.12
N TYR A 52 6.96 9.19 -3.78
CA TYR A 52 6.30 10.48 -3.92
C TYR A 52 6.97 11.57 -3.07
N SER A 53 7.31 11.26 -1.82
CA SER A 53 8.00 12.19 -0.91
C SER A 53 9.38 12.60 -1.43
N LEU A 54 10.13 11.65 -1.99
CA LEU A 54 11.43 11.90 -2.63
C LEU A 54 11.30 12.78 -3.87
N LEU A 55 10.32 12.49 -4.74
CA LEU A 55 10.03 13.30 -5.92
C LEU A 55 9.56 14.72 -5.56
N ALA A 56 8.81 14.86 -4.46
CA ALA A 56 8.38 16.16 -3.95
C ALA A 56 9.46 16.88 -3.13
N ARG A 57 10.60 16.22 -2.86
CA ARG A 57 11.66 16.70 -1.94
C ARG A 57 11.11 17.17 -0.61
N ASN A 58 10.09 16.47 -0.10
CA ASN A 58 9.35 16.87 1.09
C ASN A 58 9.39 15.76 2.13
N LEU A 59 10.25 15.96 3.13
CA LEU A 59 10.45 15.01 4.22
C LEU A 59 9.20 14.83 5.09
N PHE A 60 8.36 15.87 5.21
CA PHE A 60 7.12 15.79 5.98
C PHE A 60 6.14 14.77 5.37
N LEU A 61 6.08 14.70 4.03
CA LEU A 61 5.29 13.68 3.34
C LEU A 61 5.82 12.27 3.58
N ALA A 62 7.14 12.10 3.74
CA ALA A 62 7.72 10.80 4.10
C ALA A 62 7.24 10.36 5.50
N PHE A 63 7.27 11.26 6.49
CA PHE A 63 6.79 10.97 7.84
C PHE A 63 5.30 10.61 7.86
N ILE A 64 4.45 11.35 7.15
CA ILE A 64 3.02 11.03 7.02
C ILE A 64 2.84 9.64 6.41
N THR A 65 3.57 9.33 5.34
CA THR A 65 3.48 8.03 4.66
C THR A 65 3.80 6.88 5.62
N ILE A 66 4.85 7.02 6.42
CA ILE A 66 5.23 6.00 7.41
C ILE A 66 4.14 5.85 8.47
N MET A 67 3.59 6.96 9.00
CA MET A 67 2.52 6.91 9.98
C MET A 67 1.25 6.24 9.43
N VAL A 68 0.84 6.56 8.21
CA VAL A 68 -0.30 5.94 7.53
C VAL A 68 -0.06 4.44 7.32
N THR A 69 1.15 4.06 6.91
CA THR A 69 1.55 2.65 6.72
C THR A 69 1.41 1.84 8.00
N ILE A 70 1.83 2.40 9.14
CA ILE A 70 1.74 1.73 10.44
C ILE A 70 0.29 1.66 10.94
N ALA A 71 -0.49 2.72 10.70
CA ALA A 71 -1.89 2.79 11.12
C ALA A 71 -2.80 1.82 10.32
N LEU A 72 -2.44 1.51 9.07
CA LEU A 72 -3.23 0.66 8.17
C LEU A 72 -3.61 -0.72 8.70
N PRO A 73 -2.68 -1.58 9.15
CA PRO A 73 -3.02 -2.88 9.69
C PRO A 73 -3.86 -2.76 10.98
N TRP A 74 -3.64 -1.72 11.79
CA TRP A 74 -4.45 -1.46 12.98
C TRP A 74 -5.89 -1.06 12.60
N LEU A 75 -6.06 -0.19 11.61
CA LEU A 75 -7.36 0.24 11.10
C LEU A 75 -8.13 -0.94 10.51
N ALA A 76 -7.45 -1.78 9.73
CA ALA A 76 -8.04 -3.00 9.17
C ALA A 76 -8.53 -3.92 10.28
N LYS A 77 -7.69 -4.19 11.29
CA LYS A 77 -8.07 -5.02 12.45
C LYS A 77 -9.25 -4.42 13.21
N TRP A 78 -9.28 -3.11 13.42
CA TRP A 78 -10.40 -2.42 14.07
C TRP A 78 -11.71 -2.63 13.30
N PHE A 79 -11.69 -2.50 11.98
CA PHE A 79 -12.85 -2.76 11.13
C PHE A 79 -13.36 -4.20 11.28
N TRP A 80 -12.48 -5.19 11.22
CA TRP A 80 -12.86 -6.60 11.38
C TRP A 80 -13.45 -6.93 12.76
N VAL A 81 -12.97 -6.25 13.82
CA VAL A 81 -13.41 -6.51 15.19
C VAL A 81 -14.74 -5.83 15.52
N TYR A 82 -14.93 -4.58 15.10
CA TYR A 82 -16.08 -3.77 15.51
C TYR A 82 -17.18 -3.66 14.47
N TRP A 83 -16.88 -4.01 13.21
CA TRP A 83 -17.84 -4.07 12.10
C TRP A 83 -17.78 -5.43 11.39
N PRO A 84 -17.96 -6.56 12.11
CA PRO A 84 -18.18 -7.84 11.46
C PRO A 84 -19.54 -7.78 10.74
N LEU A 85 -19.50 -7.75 9.41
CA LEU A 85 -20.67 -7.98 8.55
C LEU A 85 -21.16 -9.41 8.70
#